data_AF-A0A2A3YKH9-F1
#
_entry.id   AF-A0A2A3YKH9-F1
#
_cell.length_a   1.000
_cell.length_b   1.000
_cell.length_c   1.000
_cell.angle_alpha   90.00
_cell.angle_beta   90.00
_cell.angle_gamma   90.00
#
_symmetry.space_group_name_H-M   'P 1'
#
loop_
_entity.id
_entity.type
_entity.pdbx_description
1 polymer ?
#
loop_
_entity_poly.entity_id
_entity_poly.type
_entity_poly.pdbx_seq_one_letter_code
_entity_poly.pdbx_strand_id
1 'polypeptide(L)'
;MSASDAVATGTPRTGSPGSVPAADLTARSGPRAQNGGGGRSAKRKLTGREKRNLRLGLLFISPWIIGVAVFVIYPLIYSFVISLTQYSGMQTPTFIGFQNYIAAFADPMVHTSVGNTVYYMLLAVPIGLIVALLLAMAMNRNVREVAIYRTLLYLPSLIPMFAMSFIFIVFVNPQFGIVNQFLGLFGMPDTNLLGEPRYAKIVMIVMAQLGAGNAALIYLAGLRNIPETLYEAARIDGAGRMRQFFSITVPLLTPTILFNLITGVSGAMMVFTEAFIMTEGGPDNSTLFYMLYLYRNAFSYGQLGFASALAVLLFLFGMFLAGLIYWLSRRFVNYDVSAG
;
A
#
# COMPACT_ATOMS: atom_id res chain seq x y z
N MET A 1 1.72 66.34 -5.67
CA MET A 1 2.85 66.15 -4.72
C MET A 1 3.74 65.07 -5.33
N SER A 2 4.64 65.37 -6.28
CA SER A 2 5.91 66.12 -6.14
C SER A 2 6.82 65.46 -5.11
N ALA A 3 8.08 65.11 -5.31
CA ALA A 3 9.02 65.04 -6.44
C ALA A 3 10.20 64.17 -5.92
N SER A 4 10.89 63.40 -6.79
CA SER A 4 12.32 63.55 -7.08
C SER A 4 13.26 63.76 -5.88
N ASP A 5 14.20 62.82 -5.66
CA ASP A 5 15.58 63.20 -5.37
C ASP A 5 16.59 62.08 -5.71
N ALA A 6 17.75 62.53 -6.17
CA ALA A 6 18.78 61.79 -6.88
C ALA A 6 20.09 61.69 -6.07
N VAL A 7 20.80 60.59 -6.29
CA VAL A 7 22.26 60.44 -6.55
C VAL A 7 23.28 61.30 -5.77
N ALA A 8 24.23 60.62 -5.10
CA ALA A 8 25.69 60.93 -5.06
C ALA A 8 26.45 59.84 -4.26
N THR A 9 27.20 58.92 -4.89
CA THR A 9 28.68 58.90 -5.12
C THR A 9 29.59 58.83 -3.88
N GLY A 10 30.42 57.77 -3.82
CA GLY A 10 31.60 57.66 -2.96
C GLY A 10 32.33 56.32 -3.11
N THR A 11 33.45 56.30 -3.83
CA THR A 11 34.31 55.14 -4.13
C THR A 11 35.41 54.92 -3.03
N PRO A 12 36.47 54.11 -3.23
CA PRO A 12 36.63 52.78 -2.67
C PRO A 12 37.77 52.70 -1.61
N ARG A 13 37.81 51.64 -0.80
CA ARG A 13 38.99 51.30 0.00
C ARG A 13 39.43 49.85 -0.22
N THR A 14 40.63 49.73 -0.77
CA THR A 14 41.50 48.57 -0.84
C THR A 14 42.10 48.27 0.53
N GLY A 15 42.20 46.98 0.89
CA GLY A 15 42.82 46.50 2.12
C GLY A 15 43.22 45.03 1.97
N SER A 16 44.52 44.78 2.11
CA SER A 16 45.32 43.59 1.78
C SER A 16 44.96 42.26 2.51
N PRO A 17 45.54 41.13 2.06
CA PRO A 17 45.16 39.77 2.43
C PRO A 17 45.81 39.30 3.74
N GLY A 18 45.02 38.62 4.58
CA GLY A 18 45.49 37.95 5.79
C GLY A 18 45.97 36.54 5.49
N SER A 19 47.29 36.36 5.56
CA SER A 19 48.02 35.10 5.58
C SER A 19 47.72 34.29 6.86
N VAL A 20 47.32 33.03 6.70
CA VAL A 20 47.36 32.03 7.78
C VAL A 20 48.60 31.17 7.55
N PRO A 21 49.57 31.12 8.48
CA PRO A 21 50.73 30.24 8.34
C PRO A 21 50.38 28.80 8.71
N ALA A 22 50.86 27.87 7.88
CA ALA A 22 50.97 26.46 8.18
C ALA A 22 52.16 26.22 9.14
N ALA A 23 51.92 25.53 10.25
CA ALA A 23 52.85 24.61 10.92
C ALA A 23 52.24 24.13 12.24
N ASP A 24 51.85 22.84 12.31
CA ASP A 24 52.45 21.91 13.28
C ASP A 24 52.02 20.48 12.93
N LEU A 25 52.83 19.84 12.07
CA LEU A 25 52.83 18.40 11.86
C LEU A 25 53.88 17.83 12.82
N THR A 26 53.47 17.48 14.03
CA THR A 26 54.26 16.60 14.89
C THR A 26 53.42 15.45 15.43
N ALA A 27 53.91 14.26 15.08
CA ALA A 27 53.40 12.96 15.43
C ALA A 27 53.18 12.78 16.94
N ARG A 28 51.99 12.30 17.31
CA ARG A 28 51.81 11.50 18.52
C ARG A 28 50.88 10.32 18.26
N SER A 29 51.52 9.17 18.09
CA SER A 29 51.15 7.90 18.74
C SER A 29 49.66 7.54 18.79
N GLY A 30 49.24 6.66 17.88
CA GLY A 30 47.94 6.02 17.95
C GLY A 30 47.73 5.24 19.26
N PRO A 31 46.50 5.19 19.80
CA PRO A 31 46.13 4.18 20.78
C PRO A 31 45.64 2.94 20.04
N ARG A 32 46.54 1.96 19.96
CA ARG A 32 46.31 0.55 20.32
C ARG A 32 44.86 0.07 20.20
N ALA A 33 44.60 -0.74 19.18
CA ALA A 33 43.44 -1.60 19.09
C ALA A 33 43.21 -2.33 20.42
N GLN A 34 42.21 -1.88 21.18
CA GLN A 34 41.68 -2.65 22.30
C GLN A 34 40.74 -3.70 21.72
N ASN A 35 41.34 -4.86 21.48
CA ASN A 35 40.65 -6.13 21.56
C ASN A 35 40.13 -6.26 23.00
N GLY A 36 38.85 -5.95 23.21
CA GLY A 36 38.16 -5.98 24.49
C GLY A 36 36.93 -6.86 24.38
N GLY A 37 36.96 -7.99 25.09
CA GLY A 37 36.10 -9.14 24.88
C GLY A 37 34.59 -8.89 24.97
N GLY A 38 33.85 -9.86 24.42
CA GLY A 38 32.41 -9.96 24.47
C GLY A 38 31.86 -9.73 25.88
N GLY A 39 31.47 -8.49 26.14
CA GLY A 39 30.70 -8.11 27.31
C GLY A 39 29.28 -8.64 27.11
N ARG A 40 28.96 -9.75 27.80
CA ARG A 40 27.59 -10.12 28.12
C ARG A 40 26.83 -8.84 28.47
N SER A 41 25.82 -8.49 27.67
CA SER A 41 24.94 -7.35 27.88
C SER A 41 24.31 -7.46 29.27
N ALA A 42 24.96 -6.86 30.26
CA ALA A 42 24.43 -6.75 31.60
C ALA A 42 23.18 -5.87 31.47
N LYS A 43 21.99 -6.45 31.69
CA LYS A 43 20.70 -5.76 31.63
C LYS A 43 20.79 -4.49 32.45
N ARG A 44 21.01 -3.36 31.78
CA ARG A 44 21.16 -2.04 32.39
C ARG A 44 19.85 -1.74 33.11
N LYS A 45 19.88 -1.74 34.44
CA LYS A 45 18.68 -1.48 35.26
C LYS A 45 18.26 -0.03 35.02
N LEU A 46 17.01 0.18 34.59
CA LEU A 46 16.43 1.50 34.36
C LEU A 46 16.55 2.36 35.64
N THR A 47 17.04 3.57 35.49
CA THR A 47 17.08 4.59 36.55
C THR A 47 15.67 5.03 36.96
N GLY A 48 15.51 5.61 38.16
CA GLY A 48 14.21 6.06 38.67
C GLY A 48 13.52 7.09 37.75
N ARG A 49 14.29 7.95 37.09
CA ARG A 49 13.80 8.92 36.10
C ARG A 49 13.33 8.23 34.81
N GLU A 50 14.10 7.26 34.31
CA GLU A 50 13.70 6.46 33.13
C GLU A 50 12.42 5.67 33.40
N LYS A 51 12.25 5.09 34.60
CA LYS A 51 11.00 4.42 34.99
C LYS A 51 9.81 5.37 35.06
N ARG A 52 10.01 6.60 35.56
CA ARG A 52 8.94 7.62 35.59
C ARG A 52 8.54 8.03 34.19
N ASN A 53 9.51 8.28 33.31
CA ASN A 53 9.28 8.65 31.92
C ASN A 53 8.59 7.52 31.14
N LEU A 54 8.98 6.25 31.36
CA LEU A 54 8.31 5.09 30.77
C LEU A 54 6.85 4.98 31.24
N ARG A 55 6.57 5.17 32.52
CA ARG A 55 5.19 5.15 33.05
C ARG A 55 4.34 6.26 32.46
N LEU A 56 4.88 7.47 32.37
CA LEU A 56 4.17 8.60 31.73
C LEU A 56 3.93 8.31 30.25
N GLY A 57 4.95 7.85 29.52
CA GLY A 57 4.81 7.44 28.12
C GLY A 57 3.74 6.35 27.94
N LEU A 58 3.75 5.32 28.78
CA LEU A 58 2.73 4.26 28.79
C LEU A 58 1.33 4.80 29.08
N LEU A 59 1.19 5.74 30.01
CA LEU A 59 -0.10 6.38 30.30
C LEU A 59 -0.62 7.17 29.09
N PHE A 60 0.26 7.92 28.41
CA PHE A 60 -0.10 8.67 27.20
C PHE A 60 -0.53 7.77 26.03
N ILE A 61 0.12 6.61 25.85
CA ILE A 61 -0.26 5.66 24.79
C ILE A 61 -1.34 4.66 25.25
N SER A 62 -1.72 4.64 26.53
CA SER A 62 -2.67 3.67 27.06
C SER A 62 -4.03 3.67 26.37
N PRO A 63 -4.64 4.82 25.95
CA PRO A 63 -5.91 4.79 25.22
C PRO A 63 -5.80 4.04 23.89
N TRP A 64 -4.66 4.20 23.19
CA TRP A 64 -4.39 3.48 21.94
C TRP A 64 -4.17 1.98 22.18
N ILE A 65 -3.39 1.62 23.21
CA ILE A 65 -3.16 0.20 23.57
C ILE A 65 -4.48 -0.48 23.94
N ILE A 66 -5.30 0.17 24.78
CA ILE A 66 -6.60 -0.35 25.18
C ILE A 66 -7.49 -0.52 23.95
N GLY A 67 -7.52 0.48 23.06
CA GLY A 67 -8.27 0.40 21.81
C GLY A 67 -7.85 -0.80 20.95
N VAL A 68 -6.55 -0.99 20.73
CA VAL A 68 -6.03 -2.14 19.95
C VAL A 68 -6.34 -3.46 20.66
N ALA A 69 -6.17 -3.54 21.98
CA ALA A 69 -6.44 -4.76 22.72
C ALA A 69 -7.93 -5.18 22.64
N VAL A 70 -8.84 -4.22 22.82
CA VAL A 70 -10.29 -4.47 22.88
C VAL A 70 -10.91 -4.64 21.49
N PHE A 71 -10.50 -3.85 20.51
CA PHE A 71 -11.16 -3.81 19.20
C PHE A 71 -10.41 -4.58 18.11
N VAL A 72 -9.15 -4.97 18.31
CA VAL A 72 -8.38 -5.75 17.33
C VAL A 72 -7.99 -7.11 17.88
N ILE A 73 -7.27 -7.15 19.01
CA ILE A 73 -6.73 -8.40 19.55
C ILE A 73 -7.85 -9.30 20.09
N TYR A 74 -8.78 -8.75 20.87
CA TYR A 74 -9.88 -9.53 21.44
C TYR A 74 -10.77 -10.17 20.36
N PRO A 75 -11.30 -9.45 19.34
CA PRO A 75 -12.10 -10.07 18.29
C PRO A 75 -11.32 -11.09 17.45
N LEU A 76 -10.01 -10.87 17.25
CA LEU A 76 -9.15 -11.83 16.55
C LEU A 76 -9.04 -13.14 17.34
N ILE A 77 -8.73 -13.07 18.64
CA ILE A 77 -8.66 -14.25 19.51
C ILE A 77 -10.03 -14.92 19.59
N TYR A 78 -11.10 -14.14 19.74
CA TYR A 78 -12.46 -14.66 19.79
C TYR A 78 -12.84 -15.40 18.49
N SER A 79 -12.53 -14.82 17.33
CA SER A 79 -12.74 -15.47 16.03
C SER A 79 -11.94 -16.78 15.93
N PHE A 80 -10.70 -16.81 16.42
CA PHE A 80 -9.93 -18.04 16.49
C PHE A 80 -10.59 -19.09 17.39
N VAL A 81 -11.10 -18.72 18.57
CA VAL A 81 -11.82 -19.67 19.44
C VAL A 81 -13.09 -20.19 18.76
N ILE A 82 -13.89 -19.31 18.17
CA ILE A 82 -15.13 -19.68 17.46
C ILE A 82 -14.83 -20.56 16.25
N SER A 83 -13.70 -20.39 15.58
CA SER A 83 -13.30 -21.23 14.45
C SER A 83 -13.13 -22.72 14.80
N LEU A 84 -12.92 -23.03 16.08
CA LEU A 84 -12.81 -24.40 16.60
C LEU A 84 -14.16 -24.97 17.09
N THR A 85 -15.24 -24.22 16.86
CA THR A 85 -16.59 -24.57 17.33
C THR A 85 -17.57 -24.70 16.18
N GLN A 86 -18.60 -25.51 16.38
CA GLN A 86 -19.83 -25.41 15.61
C GLN A 86 -20.67 -24.32 16.29
N TYR A 87 -20.80 -23.18 15.61
CA TYR A 87 -21.50 -22.03 16.15
C TYR A 87 -22.26 -21.30 15.04
N SER A 88 -23.53 -21.03 15.30
CA SER A 88 -24.42 -20.33 14.37
C SER A 88 -24.77 -18.89 14.78
N GLY A 89 -24.31 -18.44 15.95
CA GLY A 89 -24.62 -17.12 16.48
C GLY A 89 -25.78 -17.08 17.48
N MET A 90 -26.63 -18.10 17.48
CA MET A 90 -27.82 -18.16 18.34
C MET A 90 -27.76 -19.31 19.36
N GLN A 91 -27.02 -20.37 19.06
CA GLN A 91 -26.90 -21.56 19.90
C GLN A 91 -25.60 -21.53 20.69
N THR A 92 -25.53 -22.26 21.81
CA THR A 92 -24.28 -22.39 22.57
C THR A 92 -23.19 -23.03 21.68
N PRO A 93 -21.99 -22.42 21.56
CA PRO A 93 -20.91 -23.00 20.77
C PRO A 93 -20.52 -24.40 21.25
N THR A 94 -20.49 -25.39 20.35
CA THR A 94 -19.98 -26.73 20.67
C THR A 94 -18.57 -26.89 20.11
N PHE A 95 -17.63 -27.34 20.92
CA PHE A 95 -16.25 -27.51 20.48
C PHE A 95 -16.11 -28.73 19.56
N ILE A 96 -15.61 -28.52 18.35
CA ILE A 96 -15.43 -29.56 17.32
C ILE A 96 -13.97 -29.68 16.87
N GLY A 97 -13.05 -28.94 17.49
CA GLY A 97 -11.64 -28.92 17.13
C GLY A 97 -11.41 -28.38 15.72
N PHE A 98 -10.63 -29.07 14.90
CA PHE A 98 -10.22 -28.59 13.57
C PHE A 98 -11.19 -28.94 12.42
N GLN A 99 -12.40 -29.45 12.72
CA GLN A 99 -13.35 -29.91 11.70
C GLN A 99 -13.70 -28.83 10.66
N ASN A 100 -13.89 -27.57 11.09
CA ASN A 100 -14.16 -26.45 10.17
C ASN A 100 -13.03 -26.24 9.15
N TYR A 101 -11.77 -26.45 9.55
CA TYR A 101 -10.63 -26.32 8.64
C TYR A 101 -10.58 -27.48 7.65
N ILE A 102 -10.83 -28.71 8.10
CA ILE A 102 -10.91 -29.89 7.22
C ILE A 102 -12.02 -29.68 6.17
N ALA A 103 -13.19 -29.21 6.61
CA ALA A 103 -14.29 -28.86 5.73
C ALA A 103 -13.89 -27.77 4.73
N ALA A 104 -13.17 -26.72 5.18
CA ALA A 104 -12.74 -25.63 4.32
C ALA A 104 -11.77 -26.11 3.23
N PHE A 105 -10.84 -27.01 3.54
CA PHE A 105 -9.94 -27.59 2.55
C PHE A 105 -10.62 -28.60 1.60
N ALA A 106 -11.75 -29.19 2.00
CA ALA A 106 -12.53 -30.10 1.16
C ALA A 106 -13.57 -29.39 0.28
N ASP A 107 -13.91 -28.14 0.59
CA ASP A 107 -15.00 -27.40 -0.06
C ASP A 107 -14.59 -26.81 -1.44
N PRO A 108 -15.21 -27.24 -2.55
CA PRO A 108 -14.94 -26.71 -3.89
C PRO A 108 -15.18 -25.20 -4.03
N MET A 109 -16.12 -24.63 -3.27
CA MET A 109 -16.41 -23.20 -3.31
C MET A 109 -15.31 -22.39 -2.64
N VAL A 110 -14.67 -22.93 -1.59
CA VAL A 110 -13.46 -22.32 -1.01
C VAL A 110 -12.36 -22.26 -2.06
N HIS A 111 -12.07 -23.37 -2.74
CA HIS A 111 -11.05 -23.41 -3.80
C HIS A 111 -11.34 -22.44 -4.95
N THR A 112 -12.60 -22.38 -5.39
CA THR A 112 -13.07 -21.44 -6.43
C THR A 112 -12.83 -20.00 -5.98
N SER A 113 -13.19 -19.69 -4.73
CA SER A 113 -13.04 -18.34 -4.19
C SER A 113 -11.60 -17.91 -3.96
N VAL A 114 -10.73 -18.83 -3.51
CA VAL A 114 -9.28 -18.61 -3.45
C VAL A 114 -8.73 -18.34 -4.84
N GLY A 115 -9.09 -19.16 -5.83
CA GLY A 115 -8.65 -19.01 -7.22
C GLY A 115 -9.04 -17.65 -7.81
N ASN A 116 -10.27 -17.21 -7.59
CA ASN A 116 -10.74 -15.90 -8.03
C ASN A 116 -10.00 -14.74 -7.35
N THR A 117 -9.82 -14.81 -6.02
CA THR A 117 -9.09 -13.78 -5.26
C THR A 117 -7.63 -13.70 -5.69
N VAL A 118 -6.95 -14.84 -5.86
CA VAL A 118 -5.56 -14.88 -6.33
C VAL A 118 -5.45 -14.37 -7.76
N TYR A 119 -6.34 -14.79 -8.66
CA TYR A 119 -6.36 -14.30 -10.04
C TYR A 119 -6.53 -12.78 -10.10
N TYR A 120 -7.50 -12.24 -9.35
CA TYR A 120 -7.72 -10.80 -9.26
C TYR A 120 -6.50 -10.10 -8.68
N MET A 121 -5.94 -10.59 -7.58
CA MET A 121 -4.76 -10.01 -6.93
C MET A 121 -3.55 -9.94 -7.85
N LEU A 122 -3.25 -11.03 -8.57
CA LEU A 122 -2.08 -11.11 -9.46
C LEU A 122 -2.18 -10.18 -10.67
N LEU A 123 -3.38 -9.75 -11.06
CA LEU A 123 -3.59 -8.82 -12.16
C LEU A 123 -3.81 -7.38 -11.66
N ALA A 124 -4.77 -7.19 -10.76
CA ALA A 124 -5.17 -5.87 -10.28
C ALA A 124 -4.03 -5.15 -9.54
N VAL A 125 -3.22 -5.86 -8.76
CA VAL A 125 -2.15 -5.22 -7.97
C VAL A 125 -1.01 -4.72 -8.87
N PRO A 126 -0.39 -5.54 -9.74
CA PRO A 126 0.66 -5.03 -10.63
C PRO A 126 0.19 -3.92 -11.56
N ILE A 127 -1.01 -4.05 -12.14
CA ILE A 127 -1.61 -2.99 -12.96
C ILE A 127 -1.80 -1.72 -12.11
N GLY A 128 -2.29 -1.85 -10.88
CA GLY A 128 -2.48 -0.72 -9.97
C GLY A 128 -1.18 -0.01 -9.61
N LEU A 129 -0.10 -0.76 -9.40
CA LEU A 129 1.22 -0.17 -9.16
C LEU A 129 1.72 0.62 -10.37
N ILE A 130 1.53 0.09 -11.59
CA ILE A 130 1.92 0.77 -12.82
C ILE A 130 1.07 2.02 -13.03
N VAL A 131 -0.25 1.91 -12.92
CA VAL A 131 -1.20 3.04 -13.04
C VAL A 131 -0.87 4.12 -12.02
N ALA A 132 -0.67 3.74 -10.75
CA ALA A 132 -0.29 4.67 -9.69
C ALA A 132 1.04 5.39 -9.98
N LEU A 133 2.05 4.67 -10.50
CA LEU A 133 3.34 5.27 -10.84
C LEU A 133 3.21 6.23 -12.03
N LEU A 134 2.43 5.87 -13.06
CA LEU A 134 2.14 6.74 -14.20
C LEU A 134 1.42 8.02 -13.75
N LEU A 135 0.41 7.89 -12.89
CA LEU A 135 -0.29 9.03 -12.29
C LEU A 135 0.66 9.91 -11.47
N ALA A 136 1.50 9.31 -10.63
CA ALA A 136 2.49 10.03 -9.83
C ALA A 136 3.47 10.81 -10.72
N MET A 137 4.00 10.20 -11.78
CA MET A 137 4.88 10.87 -12.74
C MET A 137 4.17 12.01 -13.47
N ALA A 138 2.90 11.85 -13.84
CA ALA A 138 2.10 12.92 -14.43
C ALA A 138 1.92 14.10 -13.45
N MET A 139 1.68 13.81 -12.16
CA MET A 139 1.51 14.80 -11.08
C MET A 139 2.82 15.44 -10.59
N ASN A 140 3.98 14.87 -10.96
CA ASN A 140 5.31 15.35 -10.57
C ASN A 140 5.88 16.42 -11.51
N ARG A 141 5.16 16.80 -12.57
CA ARG A 141 5.63 17.86 -13.48
C ARG A 141 5.54 19.24 -12.83
N ASN A 142 6.51 20.10 -13.14
CA ASN A 142 6.57 21.47 -12.64
C ASN A 142 5.81 22.42 -13.59
N VAL A 143 4.47 22.33 -13.60
CA VAL A 143 3.59 23.20 -14.41
C VAL A 143 2.77 24.14 -13.51
N ARG A 144 2.31 25.27 -14.03
CA ARG A 144 1.62 26.30 -13.22
C ARG A 144 0.26 25.81 -12.71
N GLU A 145 -0.40 24.94 -13.45
CA GLU A 145 -1.74 24.40 -13.17
C GLU A 145 -1.71 23.05 -12.43
N VAL A 146 -0.57 22.68 -11.83
CA VAL A 146 -0.38 21.39 -11.11
C VAL A 146 -1.49 21.09 -10.12
N ALA A 147 -2.04 22.09 -9.43
CA ALA A 147 -3.13 21.89 -8.47
C ALA A 147 -4.39 21.30 -9.14
N ILE A 148 -4.77 21.79 -10.32
CA ILE A 148 -5.96 21.32 -11.04
C ILE A 148 -5.77 19.88 -11.51
N TYR A 149 -4.62 19.59 -12.13
CA TYR A 149 -4.30 18.24 -12.60
C TYR A 149 -4.29 17.22 -11.46
N ARG A 150 -3.71 17.58 -10.30
CA ARG A 150 -3.69 16.69 -9.13
C ARG A 150 -5.09 16.41 -8.61
N THR A 151 -5.94 17.43 -8.53
CA THR A 151 -7.33 17.26 -8.10
C THR A 151 -8.08 16.34 -9.05
N LEU A 152 -8.03 16.57 -10.36
CA LEU A 152 -8.74 15.76 -11.35
C LEU A 152 -8.27 14.30 -11.37
N LEU A 153 -6.96 14.05 -11.29
CA LEU A 153 -6.39 12.70 -11.29
C LEU A 153 -6.65 11.95 -9.97
N TYR A 154 -6.79 12.67 -8.86
CA TYR A 154 -7.05 12.07 -7.55
C TYR A 154 -8.56 11.89 -7.27
N LEU A 155 -9.42 12.70 -7.88
CA LEU A 155 -10.87 12.71 -7.64
C LEU A 155 -11.54 11.33 -7.75
N PRO A 156 -11.21 10.45 -8.73
CA PRO A 156 -11.82 9.13 -8.81
C PRO A 156 -11.56 8.27 -7.58
N SER A 157 -10.39 8.39 -6.96
CA SER A 157 -10.01 7.60 -5.78
C SER A 157 -10.71 8.05 -4.49
N LEU A 158 -11.38 9.20 -4.52
CA LEU A 158 -12.20 9.68 -3.40
C LEU A 158 -13.63 9.14 -3.45
N ILE A 159 -14.06 8.55 -4.57
CA ILE A 159 -15.38 7.96 -4.71
C ILE A 159 -15.42 6.68 -3.84
N PRO A 160 -16.40 6.55 -2.92
CA PRO A 160 -16.55 5.33 -2.13
C PRO A 160 -16.75 4.10 -3.03
N MET A 161 -16.16 2.97 -2.64
CA MET A 161 -16.18 1.76 -3.48
C MET A 161 -17.59 1.28 -3.84
N PHE A 162 -18.55 1.40 -2.93
CA PHE A 162 -19.94 1.05 -3.19
C PHE A 162 -20.58 1.95 -4.26
N ALA A 163 -20.30 3.27 -4.24
CA ALA A 163 -20.81 4.22 -5.22
C ALA A 163 -20.18 3.98 -6.60
N MET A 164 -18.87 3.73 -6.62
CA MET A 164 -18.15 3.35 -7.84
C MET A 164 -18.72 2.06 -8.45
N SER A 165 -19.12 1.08 -7.63
CA SER A 165 -19.75 -0.17 -8.08
C SER A 165 -21.07 0.08 -8.80
N PHE A 166 -21.94 0.95 -8.25
CA PHE A 166 -23.19 1.36 -8.92
C PHE A 166 -22.94 2.13 -10.22
N ILE A 167 -21.96 3.04 -10.24
CA ILE A 167 -21.56 3.75 -11.46
C ILE A 167 -21.11 2.75 -12.54
N PHE A 168 -20.31 1.76 -12.16
CA PHE A 168 -19.83 0.74 -13.10
C PHE A 168 -20.95 -0.14 -13.65
N ILE A 169 -21.93 -0.54 -12.83
CA ILE A 169 -23.12 -1.27 -13.31
C ILE A 169 -23.82 -0.49 -14.45
N VAL A 170 -23.95 0.83 -14.29
CA VAL A 170 -24.56 1.71 -15.32
C VAL A 170 -23.66 1.78 -16.56
N PHE A 171 -22.34 1.93 -16.38
CA PHE A 171 -21.39 2.06 -17.49
C PHE A 171 -21.31 0.82 -18.37
N VAL A 172 -21.36 -0.37 -17.75
CA VAL A 172 -21.28 -1.66 -18.44
C VAL A 172 -22.67 -2.25 -18.74
N ASN A 173 -23.74 -1.47 -18.57
CA ASN A 173 -25.08 -1.92 -18.87
C ASN A 173 -25.18 -2.32 -20.35
N PRO A 174 -25.74 -3.51 -20.67
CA PRO A 174 -25.73 -4.01 -22.03
C PRO A 174 -26.56 -3.18 -23.02
N GLN A 175 -27.59 -2.48 -22.54
CA GLN A 175 -28.57 -1.78 -23.39
C GLN A 175 -28.20 -0.31 -23.66
N PHE A 176 -27.67 0.39 -22.66
CA PHE A 176 -27.40 1.84 -22.75
C PHE A 176 -26.05 2.24 -22.16
N GLY A 177 -25.22 1.28 -21.75
CA GLY A 177 -23.92 1.54 -21.15
C GLY A 177 -22.95 2.18 -22.14
N ILE A 178 -22.20 3.17 -21.67
CA ILE A 178 -21.18 3.87 -22.47
C ILE A 178 -20.09 2.92 -22.97
N VAL A 179 -19.82 1.84 -22.23
CA VAL A 179 -18.80 0.85 -22.61
C VAL A 179 -19.23 0.12 -23.88
N ASN A 180 -20.46 -0.37 -23.97
CA ASN A 180 -20.94 -1.04 -25.17
C ASN A 180 -21.06 -0.10 -26.36
N GLN A 181 -21.50 1.15 -26.15
CA GLN A 181 -21.50 2.17 -27.21
C GLN A 181 -20.09 2.37 -27.79
N PHE A 182 -19.07 2.43 -26.92
CA PHE A 182 -17.68 2.55 -27.35
C PHE A 182 -17.18 1.30 -28.06
N LEU A 183 -17.48 0.09 -27.55
CA LEU A 183 -17.13 -1.18 -28.21
C LEU A 183 -17.80 -1.34 -29.59
N GLY A 184 -19.03 -0.85 -29.73
CA GLY A 184 -19.78 -0.82 -30.99
C GLY A 184 -19.10 0.03 -32.07
N LEU A 185 -18.36 1.09 -31.70
CA LEU A 185 -17.54 1.87 -32.66
C LEU A 185 -16.45 1.02 -33.34
N PHE A 186 -16.01 -0.04 -32.68
CA PHE A 186 -15.04 -1.00 -33.20
C PHE A 186 -15.70 -2.25 -33.81
N GLY A 187 -17.02 -2.23 -33.99
CA GLY A 187 -17.78 -3.33 -34.58
C GLY A 187 -17.99 -4.53 -33.66
N MET A 188 -17.78 -4.38 -32.34
CA MET A 188 -18.08 -5.45 -31.38
C MET A 188 -19.59 -5.47 -31.06
N PRO A 189 -20.20 -6.66 -30.88
CA PRO A 189 -21.60 -6.78 -30.51
C PRO A 189 -21.84 -6.32 -29.07
N ASP A 190 -23.06 -5.86 -28.79
CA ASP A 190 -23.50 -5.52 -27.44
C ASP A 190 -23.43 -6.75 -26.53
N THR A 191 -22.41 -6.77 -25.67
CA THR A 191 -22.09 -7.92 -24.83
C THR A 191 -22.48 -7.62 -23.39
N ASN A 192 -23.11 -8.58 -22.70
CA ASN A 192 -23.38 -8.46 -21.28
C ASN A 192 -22.11 -8.77 -20.48
N LEU A 193 -21.24 -7.76 -20.31
CA LEU A 193 -19.93 -7.92 -19.67
C LEU A 193 -20.02 -8.48 -18.24
N LEU A 194 -21.04 -8.12 -17.48
CA LEU A 194 -21.26 -8.68 -16.13
C LEU A 194 -21.97 -10.03 -16.16
N GLY A 195 -22.67 -10.36 -17.23
CA GLY A 195 -23.34 -11.64 -17.43
C GLY A 195 -22.43 -12.77 -17.92
N GLU A 196 -21.18 -12.46 -18.27
CA GLU A 196 -20.20 -13.44 -18.74
C GLU A 196 -19.06 -13.68 -17.74
N PRO A 197 -18.78 -14.96 -17.34
CA PRO A 197 -17.80 -15.29 -16.31
C PRO A 197 -16.40 -14.72 -16.52
N ARG A 198 -15.98 -14.62 -17.79
CA ARG A 198 -14.67 -14.10 -18.17
C ARG A 198 -14.60 -12.58 -18.02
N TYR A 199 -15.63 -11.87 -18.46
CA TYR A 199 -15.63 -10.41 -18.50
C TYR A 199 -15.97 -9.79 -17.14
N ALA A 200 -16.81 -10.43 -16.32
CA ALA A 200 -17.21 -9.90 -15.01
C ALA A 200 -15.99 -9.61 -14.10
N LYS A 201 -15.03 -10.54 -14.05
CA LYS A 201 -13.75 -10.33 -13.33
C LYS A 201 -12.91 -9.21 -13.91
N ILE A 202 -12.83 -9.11 -15.24
CA ILE A 202 -12.03 -8.08 -15.92
C ILE A 202 -12.60 -6.70 -15.61
N VAL A 203 -13.93 -6.54 -15.62
CA VAL A 203 -14.59 -5.28 -15.26
C VAL A 203 -14.18 -4.83 -13.85
N MET A 204 -14.16 -5.74 -12.88
CA MET A 204 -13.74 -5.42 -11.51
C MET A 204 -12.25 -5.06 -11.42
N ILE A 205 -11.38 -5.75 -12.17
CA ILE A 205 -9.95 -5.42 -12.24
C ILE A 205 -9.74 -4.01 -12.82
N VAL A 206 -10.46 -3.66 -13.89
CA VAL A 206 -10.38 -2.32 -14.50
C VAL A 206 -10.92 -1.26 -13.54
N MET A 207 -12.05 -1.53 -12.88
CA MET A 207 -12.62 -0.62 -11.90
C MET A 207 -11.64 -0.31 -10.76
N ALA A 208 -10.93 -1.32 -10.26
CA ALA A 208 -9.96 -1.17 -9.18
C ALA A 208 -8.86 -0.13 -9.48
N GLN A 209 -8.53 0.07 -10.77
CA GLN A 209 -7.48 1.00 -11.19
C GLN A 209 -7.84 2.46 -10.94
N LEU A 210 -9.14 2.79 -10.86
CA LEU A 210 -9.60 4.13 -10.50
C LEU A 210 -9.30 4.47 -9.03
N GLY A 211 -9.12 3.45 -8.18
CA GLY A 211 -8.70 3.60 -6.79
C GLY A 211 -7.19 3.84 -6.60
N ALA A 212 -6.39 3.81 -7.67
CA ALA A 212 -4.92 3.90 -7.60
C ALA A 212 -4.39 5.28 -7.13
N GLY A 213 -5.25 6.28 -6.95
CA GLY A 213 -4.87 7.65 -6.55
C GLY A 213 -4.12 7.73 -5.22
N ASN A 214 -4.49 6.92 -4.22
CA ASN A 214 -3.78 6.88 -2.94
C ASN A 214 -2.33 6.38 -3.11
N ALA A 215 -2.15 5.28 -3.85
CA ALA A 215 -0.83 4.75 -4.16
C ALA A 215 0.00 5.75 -5.01
N ALA A 216 -0.67 6.50 -5.90
CA ALA A 216 -0.03 7.54 -6.71
C ALA A 216 0.50 8.70 -5.85
N LEU A 217 -0.24 9.14 -4.82
CA LEU A 217 0.25 10.16 -3.88
C LEU A 217 1.47 9.69 -3.09
N ILE A 218 1.46 8.42 -2.67
CA ILE A 218 2.61 7.80 -1.99
C ILE A 218 3.83 7.75 -2.91
N TYR A 219 3.65 7.36 -4.18
CA TYR A 219 4.72 7.42 -5.19
C TYR A 219 5.19 8.84 -5.47
N LEU A 220 4.29 9.82 -5.52
CA LEU A 220 4.62 11.22 -5.74
C LEU A 220 5.50 11.76 -4.59
N ALA A 221 5.20 11.39 -3.35
CA ALA A 221 6.04 11.73 -2.20
C ALA A 221 7.43 11.09 -2.33
N GLY A 222 7.51 9.80 -2.72
CA GLY A 222 8.77 9.12 -3.00
C GLY A 222 9.58 9.79 -4.11
N LEU A 223 8.94 10.14 -5.23
CA LEU A 223 9.56 10.81 -6.38
C LEU A 223 10.16 12.16 -5.99
N ARG A 224 9.48 12.91 -5.12
CA ARG A 224 9.92 14.23 -4.65
C ARG A 224 11.09 14.16 -3.67
N ASN A 225 11.31 13.01 -3.04
CA ASN A 225 12.47 12.80 -2.16
C ASN A 225 13.75 12.47 -2.94
N ILE A 226 13.68 12.20 -4.25
CA ILE A 226 14.87 11.93 -5.07
C ILE A 226 15.55 13.27 -5.41
N PRO A 227 16.84 13.46 -5.03
CA PRO A 227 17.55 14.70 -5.34
C PRO A 227 17.65 14.96 -6.85
N GLU A 228 17.39 16.21 -7.27
CA GLU A 228 17.47 16.60 -8.68
C GLU A 228 18.89 16.48 -9.25
N THR A 229 19.91 16.61 -8.39
CA THR A 229 21.34 16.48 -8.71
C THR A 229 21.68 15.14 -9.35
N LEU A 230 21.00 14.05 -8.98
CA LEU A 230 21.21 12.72 -9.59
C LEU A 230 20.76 12.70 -11.05
N TYR A 231 19.65 13.38 -11.37
CA TYR A 231 19.16 13.49 -12.74
C TYR A 231 20.03 14.43 -13.58
N GLU A 232 20.55 15.49 -12.98
CA GLU A 232 21.51 16.40 -13.62
C GLU A 232 22.82 15.70 -14.00
N ALA A 233 23.43 15.00 -13.04
CA ALA A 233 24.65 14.23 -13.27
C ALA A 233 24.44 13.20 -14.40
N ALA A 234 23.33 12.47 -14.36
CA ALA A 234 23.01 11.50 -15.40
C ALA A 234 22.79 12.14 -16.78
N ARG A 235 22.26 13.38 -16.87
CA ARG A 235 22.16 14.11 -18.15
C ARG A 235 23.53 14.49 -18.69
N ILE A 236 24.46 14.90 -17.81
CA ILE A 236 25.85 15.22 -18.19
C ILE A 236 26.55 13.97 -18.73
N ASP A 237 26.30 12.80 -18.14
CA ASP A 237 26.81 11.50 -18.60
C ASP A 237 26.09 10.94 -19.85
N GLY A 238 25.18 11.71 -20.47
CA GLY A 238 24.46 11.31 -21.68
C GLY A 238 23.36 10.26 -21.47
N ALA A 239 22.92 10.02 -20.23
CA ALA A 239 21.84 9.08 -19.96
C ALA A 239 20.47 9.67 -20.37
N GLY A 240 19.80 9.01 -21.32
CA GLY A 240 18.45 9.37 -21.74
C GLY A 240 17.38 9.06 -20.68
N ARG A 241 16.16 9.58 -20.87
CA ARG A 241 15.03 9.47 -19.90
C ARG A 241 14.70 8.05 -19.47
N MET A 242 14.73 7.08 -20.40
CA MET A 242 14.48 5.68 -20.07
C MET A 242 15.57 5.09 -19.19
N ARG A 243 16.84 5.41 -19.47
CA ARG A 243 17.96 4.97 -18.63
C ARG A 243 17.88 5.58 -17.23
N GLN A 244 17.55 6.87 -17.13
CA GLN A 244 17.31 7.54 -15.84
C GLN A 244 16.17 6.88 -15.06
N PHE A 245 15.07 6.55 -15.72
CA PHE A 245 13.93 5.89 -15.08
C PHE A 245 14.32 4.54 -14.46
N PHE A 246 14.94 3.65 -15.23
CA PHE A 246 15.29 2.30 -14.74
C PHE A 246 16.52 2.27 -13.82
N SER A 247 17.44 3.24 -13.94
CA SER A 247 18.71 3.23 -13.18
C SER A 247 18.68 4.12 -11.94
N ILE A 248 17.79 5.13 -11.89
CA ILE A 248 17.71 6.09 -10.78
C ILE A 248 16.32 6.02 -10.15
N THR A 249 15.26 6.28 -10.93
CA THR A 249 13.91 6.42 -10.38
C THR A 249 13.39 5.12 -9.77
N VAL A 250 13.39 4.02 -10.52
CA VAL A 250 12.86 2.73 -10.03
C VAL A 250 13.64 2.20 -8.82
N PRO A 251 14.99 2.17 -8.82
CA PRO A 251 15.76 1.70 -7.66
C PRO A 251 15.52 2.54 -6.40
N LEU A 252 15.48 3.87 -6.51
CA LEU A 252 15.26 4.75 -5.36
C LEU A 252 13.81 4.77 -4.88
N LEU A 253 12.85 4.38 -5.72
CA LEU A 253 11.46 4.17 -5.35
C LEU A 253 11.18 2.79 -4.75
N THR A 254 12.13 1.86 -4.72
CA THR A 254 11.88 0.48 -4.23
C THR A 254 11.23 0.42 -2.84
N PRO A 255 11.57 1.25 -1.83
CA PRO A 255 10.86 1.23 -0.55
C PRO A 255 9.37 1.60 -0.68
N THR A 256 9.07 2.56 -1.55
CA THR A 256 7.71 3.01 -1.84
C THR A 256 6.92 1.98 -2.65
N ILE A 257 7.57 1.34 -3.63
CA ILE A 257 6.99 0.24 -4.41
C ILE A 257 6.63 -0.93 -3.49
N LEU A 258 7.53 -1.30 -2.57
CA LEU A 258 7.29 -2.37 -1.60
C LEU A 258 6.08 -2.06 -0.71
N PHE A 259 6.00 -0.84 -0.19
CA PHE A 259 4.87 -0.43 0.66
C PHE A 259 3.54 -0.52 -0.10
N ASN A 260 3.49 0.03 -1.32
CA ASN A 260 2.29 -0.03 -2.16
C ASN A 260 1.96 -1.48 -2.59
N LEU A 261 2.95 -2.33 -2.80
CA LEU A 261 2.74 -3.75 -3.11
C LEU A 261 2.11 -4.49 -1.93
N ILE A 262 2.65 -4.34 -0.72
CA ILE A 262 2.13 -5.01 0.49
C ILE A 262 0.70 -4.56 0.77
N THR A 263 0.44 -3.25 0.73
CA THR A 263 -0.90 -2.70 0.96
C THR A 263 -1.88 -3.07 -0.16
N GLY A 264 -1.44 -3.05 -1.42
CA GLY A 264 -2.25 -3.47 -2.57
C GLY A 264 -2.64 -4.94 -2.54
N VAL A 265 -1.69 -5.84 -2.23
CA VAL A 265 -1.95 -7.26 -2.00
C VAL A 265 -2.95 -7.47 -0.87
N SER A 266 -2.76 -6.77 0.24
CA SER A 266 -3.67 -6.86 1.40
C SER A 266 -5.09 -6.40 1.04
N GLY A 267 -5.21 -5.31 0.27
CA GLY A 267 -6.50 -4.83 -0.24
C GLY A 267 -7.16 -5.81 -1.20
N ALA A 268 -6.41 -6.39 -2.14
CA ALA A 268 -6.93 -7.36 -3.11
C ALA A 268 -7.45 -8.65 -2.44
N MET A 269 -6.84 -9.07 -1.33
CA MET A 269 -7.34 -10.19 -0.53
C MET A 269 -8.65 -9.90 0.19
N MET A 270 -8.95 -8.63 0.45
CA MET A 270 -10.16 -8.15 1.15
C MET A 270 -11.27 -7.68 0.19
N VAL A 271 -11.15 -7.95 -1.10
CA VAL A 271 -12.16 -7.61 -2.12
C VAL A 271 -13.50 -8.24 -1.76
N PHE A 272 -14.53 -7.40 -1.66
CA PHE A 272 -15.85 -7.79 -1.20
C PHE A 272 -16.95 -6.92 -1.81
N THR A 273 -16.87 -5.61 -1.57
CA THR A 273 -17.95 -4.65 -1.83
C THR A 273 -18.41 -4.67 -3.27
N GLU A 274 -17.47 -4.61 -4.21
CA GLU A 274 -17.73 -4.60 -5.64
C GLU A 274 -18.33 -5.93 -6.13
N ALA A 275 -17.86 -7.05 -5.59
CA ALA A 275 -18.35 -8.36 -5.97
C ALA A 275 -19.75 -8.61 -5.45
N PHE A 276 -20.01 -8.18 -4.21
CA PHE A 276 -21.31 -8.22 -3.58
C PHE A 276 -22.33 -7.36 -4.35
N ILE A 277 -22.00 -6.10 -4.65
CA ILE A 277 -22.94 -5.15 -5.27
C ILE A 277 -23.15 -5.45 -6.76
N MET A 278 -22.09 -5.74 -7.51
CA MET A 278 -22.18 -5.79 -8.98
C MET A 278 -22.73 -7.10 -9.51
N THR A 279 -22.49 -8.21 -8.80
CA THR A 279 -22.74 -9.55 -9.36
C THR A 279 -23.18 -10.59 -8.34
N GLU A 280 -23.12 -10.27 -7.04
CA GLU A 280 -23.31 -11.23 -5.95
C GLU A 280 -22.47 -12.52 -6.17
N GLY A 281 -21.22 -12.39 -6.60
CA GLY A 281 -20.33 -13.55 -6.83
C GLY A 281 -20.54 -14.28 -8.16
N GLY A 282 -21.55 -13.91 -8.95
CA GLY A 282 -21.80 -14.49 -10.27
C GLY A 282 -21.06 -13.80 -11.43
N PRO A 283 -21.27 -14.27 -12.66
CA PRO A 283 -21.97 -15.50 -13.04
C PRO A 283 -21.07 -16.73 -12.81
N ASP A 284 -21.67 -17.90 -12.60
CA ASP A 284 -20.97 -19.18 -12.38
C ASP A 284 -19.84 -19.12 -11.33
N ASN A 285 -20.11 -18.44 -10.21
CA ASN A 285 -19.15 -18.19 -9.12
C ASN A 285 -17.84 -17.50 -9.56
N SER A 286 -17.80 -16.87 -10.75
CA SER A 286 -16.57 -16.31 -11.31
C SER A 286 -16.07 -15.07 -10.57
N THR A 287 -16.95 -14.35 -9.86
CA THR A 287 -16.59 -13.22 -8.98
C THR A 287 -16.82 -13.56 -7.51
N LEU A 288 -17.03 -14.84 -7.19
CA LEU A 288 -17.10 -15.30 -5.81
C LEU A 288 -15.70 -15.19 -5.19
N PHE A 289 -15.38 -14.04 -4.59
CA PHE A 289 -14.12 -13.85 -3.88
C PHE A 289 -14.18 -14.45 -2.48
N TYR A 290 -13.00 -14.75 -1.93
CA TYR A 290 -12.86 -15.39 -0.63
C TYR A 290 -13.63 -14.65 0.49
N MET A 291 -13.49 -13.33 0.56
CA MET A 291 -14.18 -12.51 1.57
C MET A 291 -15.71 -12.52 1.38
N LEU A 292 -16.19 -12.58 0.14
CA LEU A 292 -17.61 -12.72 -0.17
C LEU A 292 -18.15 -14.09 0.25
N TYR A 293 -17.40 -15.16 0.01
CA TYR A 293 -17.79 -16.50 0.45
C TYR A 293 -17.80 -16.62 1.98
N LEU A 294 -16.81 -16.05 2.66
CA LEU A 294 -16.77 -15.93 4.11
C LEU A 294 -18.02 -15.20 4.63
N TYR A 295 -18.35 -14.05 4.05
CA TYR A 295 -19.53 -13.27 4.42
C TYR A 295 -20.83 -14.08 4.28
N ARG A 296 -21.01 -14.80 3.16
CA ARG A 296 -22.19 -15.68 2.95
C ARG A 296 -22.30 -16.75 4.03
N ASN A 297 -21.19 -17.41 4.36
CA ASN A 297 -21.18 -18.41 5.42
C ASN A 297 -21.53 -17.82 6.78
N ALA A 298 -20.99 -16.64 7.10
CA ALA A 298 -21.27 -15.98 8.38
C ALA A 298 -22.73 -15.54 8.51
N PHE A 299 -23.25 -14.83 7.51
CA PHE A 299 -24.48 -14.04 7.64
C PHE A 299 -25.66 -14.57 6.83
N SER A 300 -25.43 -15.31 5.74
CA SER A 300 -26.51 -15.91 4.94
C SER A 300 -26.80 -17.35 5.36
N TYR A 301 -25.75 -18.13 5.66
CA TYR A 301 -25.90 -19.54 6.04
C TYR A 301 -25.87 -19.78 7.55
N GLY A 302 -25.56 -18.74 8.35
CA GLY A 302 -25.50 -18.85 9.80
C GLY A 302 -24.45 -19.85 10.29
N GLN A 303 -23.35 -19.99 9.56
CA GLN A 303 -22.22 -20.87 9.89
C GLN A 303 -21.03 -20.03 10.39
N LEU A 304 -21.20 -19.34 11.51
CA LEU A 304 -20.16 -18.45 12.07
C LEU A 304 -18.88 -19.20 12.43
N GLY A 305 -18.97 -20.43 12.96
CA GLY A 305 -17.79 -21.25 13.25
C GLY A 305 -16.94 -21.52 11.99
N PHE A 306 -17.60 -21.92 10.90
CA PHE A 306 -16.94 -22.15 9.62
C PHE A 306 -16.38 -20.87 9.01
N ALA A 307 -17.17 -19.78 9.01
CA ALA A 307 -16.71 -18.48 8.52
C ALA A 307 -15.53 -17.91 9.33
N SER A 308 -15.51 -18.12 10.65
CA SER A 308 -14.36 -17.79 11.49
C SER A 308 -13.11 -18.59 11.12
N ALA A 309 -13.26 -19.88 10.78
CA ALA A 309 -12.14 -20.67 10.27
C ALA A 309 -11.61 -20.12 8.93
N LEU A 310 -12.49 -19.72 8.01
CA LEU A 310 -12.10 -19.04 6.78
C LEU A 310 -11.37 -17.72 7.06
N ALA A 311 -11.83 -16.91 8.03
CA ALA A 311 -11.16 -15.67 8.45
C ALA A 311 -9.74 -15.93 8.97
N VAL A 312 -9.57 -16.95 9.82
CA VAL A 312 -8.25 -17.33 10.34
C VAL A 312 -7.32 -17.77 9.21
N LEU A 313 -7.80 -18.59 8.27
CA LEU A 313 -7.01 -19.00 7.10
C LEU A 313 -6.60 -17.81 6.23
N LEU A 314 -7.50 -16.86 5.99
CA LEU A 314 -7.19 -15.63 5.25
C LEU A 314 -6.12 -14.79 5.96
N PHE A 315 -6.24 -14.65 7.29
CA PHE A 315 -5.27 -13.93 8.11
C PHE A 315 -3.88 -14.59 8.04
N LEU A 316 -3.81 -15.92 8.22
CA LEU A 316 -2.55 -16.66 8.14
C LEU A 316 -1.92 -16.57 6.75
N PHE A 317 -2.73 -16.68 5.70
CA PHE A 317 -2.26 -16.54 4.32
C PHE A 317 -1.74 -15.11 4.05
N GLY A 318 -2.45 -14.08 4.52
CA GLY A 318 -2.03 -12.69 4.38
C GLY A 318 -0.72 -12.40 5.13
N MET A 319 -0.59 -12.90 6.35
CA MET A 319 0.64 -12.80 7.14
C MET A 319 1.81 -13.51 6.45
N PHE A 320 1.58 -14.70 5.91
CA PHE A 320 2.57 -15.44 5.12
C PHE A 320 3.01 -14.64 3.89
N LEU A 321 2.06 -14.12 3.11
CA LEU A 321 2.34 -13.39 1.88
C LEU A 321 3.06 -12.06 2.14
N ALA A 322 2.66 -11.31 3.17
CA ALA A 322 3.35 -10.10 3.61
C ALA A 322 4.78 -10.41 4.07
N GLY A 323 4.97 -11.47 4.86
CA GLY A 323 6.29 -11.93 5.28
C GLY A 323 7.17 -12.36 4.10
N LEU A 324 6.61 -13.07 3.12
CA LEU A 324 7.29 -13.49 1.90
C LEU A 324 7.74 -12.30 1.07
N ILE A 325 6.83 -11.34 0.83
CA ILE A 325 7.12 -10.12 0.08
C ILE A 325 8.24 -9.32 0.76
N TYR A 326 8.14 -9.13 2.08
CA TYR A 326 9.16 -8.44 2.86
C TYR A 326 10.50 -9.18 2.87
N TRP A 327 10.50 -10.51 2.93
CA TRP A 327 11.72 -11.29 2.87
C TRP A 327 12.41 -11.22 1.50
N LEU A 328 11.63 -11.31 0.40
CA LEU A 328 12.14 -11.16 -0.96
C LEU A 328 12.70 -9.75 -1.21
N SER A 329 12.07 -8.73 -0.64
CA SER A 329 12.46 -7.33 -0.85
C SER A 329 13.77 -6.96 -0.17
N ARG A 330 14.18 -7.66 0.90
CA ARG A 330 15.50 -7.47 1.54
C ARG A 330 16.69 -7.61 0.57
N ARG A 331 16.49 -8.24 -0.60
CA ARG A 331 17.54 -8.38 -1.63
C ARG A 331 17.60 -7.20 -2.61
N PHE A 332 16.57 -6.35 -2.67
CA PHE A 332 16.41 -5.35 -3.72
C PHE A 332 16.11 -3.92 -3.21
N VAL A 333 15.80 -3.75 -1.92
CA VAL A 333 15.46 -2.44 -1.34
C VAL A 333 16.70 -1.79 -0.76
N ASN A 334 17.13 -0.68 -1.37
CA ASN A 334 18.17 0.19 -0.84
C ASN A 334 17.51 1.30 -0.03
N TYR A 335 17.82 1.37 1.26
CA TYR A 335 17.30 2.42 2.15
C TYR A 335 18.15 3.70 2.13
N ASP A 336 19.13 3.78 1.23
CA ASP A 336 20.16 4.82 1.23
C ASP A 336 19.74 6.05 0.41
N VAL A 337 18.89 6.90 1.00
CA VAL A 337 18.83 8.33 0.64
C VAL A 337 18.87 9.21 1.91
N SER A 338 19.57 8.76 2.95
CA SER A 338 19.85 9.58 4.12
C SER A 338 21.30 9.42 4.56
N ALA A 339 22.09 10.45 4.21
CA ALA A 339 23.34 10.93 4.82
C ALA A 339 24.42 11.15 3.75
N GLY A 340 24.47 12.39 3.28
CA GLY A 340 25.54 12.99 2.48
C GLY A 340 25.31 14.49 2.49
#